data_AF-A0A3A0CRK5-F1
#
_entry.id   AF-A0A3A0CRK5-F1
#
_cell.length_a   1.000
_cell.length_b   1.000
_cell.length_c   1.000
_cell.angle_alpha   90.00
_cell.angle_beta   90.00
_cell.angle_gamma   90.00
#
_symmetry.space_group_name_H-M   'P 1'
#
loop_
_entity.id
_entity.type
_entity.pdbx_description
1 polymer ?
#
loop_
_entity_poly.entity_id
_entity_poly.type
_entity_poly.pdbx_seq_one_letter_code
_entity_poly.pdbx_strand_id
1 'polypeptide(L)'
;MVRDVIIRLFAGRGSAWRGAAVAGVVFMTSSALRAQPGGAQLPPEQLKEAEALVEEAQTKIGPWENQVPIIEDATDNIFRQQGWNSPEDQWARQVMREVSSIPPWKAAERQDVFMNAMQARWNLSHDQRNQLNGALQRETMMLTFKHFKDVMPVAMDALRTRANGQPFTPEQVQQWSTKLRPMIDDGMQTVQRVTQQLERTMTEEQRKLLQADLAAFTKRHTDMQKLVQKWQSGQWQPTDWGLQNDPVHAPVMQQYAQRDAERNALVERAQANRPPIDDARFASDESEWDKYVKAFCRKYECDERQITQAEAILKKAKSEAINYRNGRRGDIEKAERLVASAAAGSAMRKDAQAEMDRLLQPINQTFERMKASLDGLLTTQQRNQFGAPVAQTSPR
;
A
#
# COMPACT_ATOMS: atom_id res chain seq x y z
N MET A 1 19.50 -22.82 -9.84
CA MET A 1 20.73 -22.01 -9.66
C MET A 1 20.46 -20.52 -9.60
N VAL A 2 19.67 -19.94 -10.50
CA VAL A 2 19.33 -18.51 -10.39
C VAL A 2 17.82 -18.27 -10.35
N ARG A 3 17.07 -19.28 -10.80
CA ARG A 3 15.62 -19.51 -10.77
C ARG A 3 14.86 -18.97 -9.55
N ASP A 4 15.43 -19.02 -8.36
CA ASP A 4 14.70 -18.82 -7.12
C ASP A 4 14.63 -17.34 -6.68
N VAL A 5 15.44 -16.47 -7.27
CA VAL A 5 15.37 -15.00 -7.06
C VAL A 5 14.15 -14.40 -7.77
N ILE A 6 13.72 -15.01 -8.88
CA ILE A 6 12.49 -14.65 -9.61
C ILE A 6 11.25 -15.28 -8.99
N ILE A 7 11.29 -16.52 -8.50
CA ILE A 7 10.15 -17.07 -7.73
C ILE A 7 9.83 -16.18 -6.51
N ARG A 8 10.85 -15.47 -5.98
CA ARG A 8 10.71 -14.45 -4.93
C ARG A 8 10.41 -13.04 -5.42
N LEU A 9 10.46 -12.78 -6.73
CA LEU A 9 9.90 -11.60 -7.40
C LEU A 9 8.40 -11.72 -7.63
N PHE A 10 7.92 -12.94 -7.89
CA PHE A 10 6.60 -13.15 -8.47
C PHE A 10 5.54 -13.70 -7.51
N ALA A 11 5.91 -13.86 -6.24
CA ALA A 11 5.04 -14.30 -5.18
C ALA A 11 5.14 -13.26 -4.04
N GLY A 12 4.22 -12.27 -4.00
CA GLY A 12 3.99 -11.25 -2.96
C GLY A 12 5.22 -10.72 -2.19
N ARG A 13 5.86 -9.67 -2.71
CA ARG A 13 7.11 -9.11 -2.18
C ARG A 13 7.00 -8.19 -0.96
N GLY A 14 6.50 -8.71 0.16
CA GLY A 14 6.84 -8.13 1.47
C GLY A 14 7.26 -9.15 2.53
N SER A 15 6.85 -10.41 2.42
CA SER A 15 7.34 -11.51 3.27
C SER A 15 8.61 -12.20 2.73
N ALA A 16 8.93 -11.99 1.46
CA ALA A 16 10.02 -12.66 0.74
C ALA A 16 11.44 -12.17 1.08
N TRP A 17 11.60 -11.06 1.82
CA TRP A 17 12.92 -10.54 2.21
C TRP A 17 13.66 -11.45 3.19
N ARG A 18 12.93 -12.19 4.04
CA ARG A 18 13.49 -13.16 5.01
C ARG A 18 14.24 -14.30 4.35
N GLY A 19 13.78 -14.73 3.17
CA GLY A 19 14.48 -15.70 2.34
C GLY A 19 15.50 -15.07 1.42
N ALA A 20 15.19 -13.93 0.78
CA ALA A 20 15.98 -13.39 -0.34
C ALA A 20 17.40 -12.96 0.04
N ALA A 21 17.59 -12.44 1.26
CA ALA A 21 18.91 -12.11 1.78
C ALA A 21 19.74 -13.38 2.02
N VAL A 22 19.20 -14.32 2.81
CA VAL A 22 19.85 -15.61 3.13
C VAL A 22 20.10 -16.39 1.84
N ALA A 23 19.08 -16.67 1.04
CA ALA A 23 19.22 -17.53 -0.13
C ALA A 23 19.81 -16.88 -1.36
N GLY A 24 19.64 -15.57 -1.58
CA GLY A 24 20.37 -14.91 -2.67
C GLY A 24 21.87 -15.16 -2.50
N VAL A 25 22.33 -15.14 -1.26
CA VAL A 25 23.72 -15.38 -0.86
C VAL A 25 24.05 -16.89 -0.76
N VAL A 26 23.26 -17.73 -0.06
CA VAL A 26 23.50 -19.20 0.07
C VAL A 26 23.49 -19.90 -1.29
N PHE A 27 22.59 -19.50 -2.19
CA PHE A 27 22.42 -20.23 -3.44
C PHE A 27 23.47 -19.94 -4.48
N MET A 28 24.01 -18.73 -4.43
CA MET A 28 25.05 -18.38 -5.35
C MET A 28 26.31 -19.17 -5.00
N THR A 29 26.49 -19.57 -3.74
CA THR A 29 27.78 -20.09 -3.29
C THR A 29 28.11 -21.55 -3.57
N SER A 30 27.20 -22.50 -3.31
CA SER A 30 27.65 -23.90 -3.21
C SER A 30 27.56 -24.72 -4.51
N SER A 31 26.61 -24.42 -5.41
CA SER A 31 26.44 -25.21 -6.63
C SER A 31 26.38 -24.36 -7.90
N ALA A 32 25.78 -23.15 -7.85
CA ALA A 32 25.55 -22.31 -9.03
C ALA A 32 26.82 -21.76 -9.68
N LEU A 33 27.77 -21.34 -8.86
CA LEU A 33 28.99 -20.71 -9.32
C LEU A 33 30.07 -21.71 -9.75
N ARG A 34 29.89 -23.01 -9.48
CA ARG A 34 30.84 -24.07 -9.88
C ARG A 34 30.58 -24.66 -11.26
N ALA A 35 29.40 -24.48 -11.86
CA ALA A 35 28.95 -25.34 -12.97
C ALA A 35 28.75 -24.69 -14.35
N GLN A 36 28.98 -23.38 -14.54
CA GLN A 36 28.87 -22.77 -15.88
C GLN A 36 30.22 -22.26 -16.42
N PRO A 37 30.73 -22.83 -17.53
CA PRO A 37 31.84 -22.26 -18.28
C PRO A 37 31.43 -20.88 -18.82
N GLY A 38 32.18 -19.83 -18.45
CA GLY A 38 32.02 -18.48 -19.01
C GLY A 38 31.03 -17.54 -18.30
N GLY A 39 30.41 -17.96 -17.19
CA GLY A 39 29.62 -17.05 -16.35
C GLY A 39 30.52 -16.11 -15.53
N ALA A 40 30.02 -14.91 -15.20
CA ALA A 40 30.68 -14.02 -14.25
C ALA A 40 30.79 -14.73 -12.90
N GLN A 41 31.98 -15.26 -12.60
CA GLN A 41 32.25 -15.87 -11.30
C GLN A 41 32.45 -14.75 -10.28
N LEU A 42 31.78 -14.87 -9.13
CA LEU A 42 32.18 -14.11 -7.96
C LEU A 42 33.66 -14.37 -7.67
N PRO A 43 34.41 -13.34 -7.22
CA PRO A 43 35.70 -13.59 -6.61
C PRO A 43 35.56 -14.67 -5.52
N PRO A 44 36.46 -15.68 -5.46
CA PRO A 44 36.39 -16.76 -4.47
C PRO A 44 36.24 -16.29 -3.02
N GLU A 45 36.80 -15.12 -2.69
CA GLU A 45 36.67 -14.53 -1.35
C GLU A 45 35.25 -14.06 -1.03
N GLN A 46 34.55 -13.45 -1.99
CA GLN A 46 33.15 -13.02 -1.80
C GLN A 46 32.21 -14.23 -1.66
N LEU A 47 32.53 -15.31 -2.38
CA LEU A 47 31.86 -16.61 -2.25
C LEU A 47 32.01 -17.16 -0.83
N LYS A 48 33.23 -17.18 -0.32
CA LYS A 48 33.52 -17.67 1.03
C LYS A 48 32.87 -16.81 2.12
N GLU A 49 32.90 -15.49 1.97
CA GLU A 49 32.20 -14.57 2.89
C GLU A 49 30.69 -14.81 2.89
N ALA A 50 30.11 -15.00 1.70
CA ALA A 50 28.71 -15.33 1.52
C ALA A 50 28.34 -16.66 2.20
N GLU A 51 29.15 -17.72 2.04
CA GLU A 51 28.94 -19.00 2.72
C GLU A 51 29.00 -18.86 4.25
N ALA A 52 30.01 -18.16 4.76
CA ALA A 52 30.19 -17.95 6.19
C ALA A 52 29.03 -17.17 6.81
N LEU A 53 28.58 -16.08 6.16
CA LEU A 53 27.45 -15.28 6.66
C LEU A 53 26.15 -16.09 6.70
N VAL A 54 25.98 -17.01 5.76
CA VAL A 54 24.81 -17.87 5.68
C VAL A 54 24.81 -18.91 6.78
N GLU A 55 25.94 -19.56 7.01
CA GLU A 55 26.10 -20.53 8.09
C GLU A 55 25.88 -19.84 9.46
N GLU A 56 26.44 -18.63 9.63
CA GLU A 56 26.21 -17.80 10.80
C GLU A 56 24.72 -17.43 10.95
N ALA A 57 24.07 -16.99 9.86
CA ALA A 57 22.66 -16.65 9.87
C ALA A 57 21.78 -17.87 10.20
N GLN A 58 22.06 -19.03 9.63
CA GLN A 58 21.35 -20.28 9.96
C GLN A 58 21.53 -20.63 11.44
N THR A 59 22.73 -20.46 11.98
CA THR A 59 23.04 -20.73 13.39
C THR A 59 22.28 -19.77 14.31
N LYS A 60 22.23 -18.47 13.98
CA LYS A 60 21.63 -17.45 14.84
C LYS A 60 20.11 -17.34 14.69
N ILE A 61 19.57 -17.51 13.48
CA ILE A 61 18.14 -17.43 13.17
C ILE A 61 17.43 -18.73 13.55
N GLY A 62 18.18 -19.84 13.60
CA GLY A 62 17.67 -21.17 13.89
C GLY A 62 17.13 -21.88 12.63
N PRO A 63 16.50 -23.05 12.82
CA PRO A 63 15.97 -23.86 11.73
C PRO A 63 14.93 -23.09 10.90
N TRP A 64 14.85 -23.39 9.60
CA TRP A 64 13.96 -22.68 8.67
C TRP A 64 12.48 -22.82 9.07
N GLU A 65 12.14 -23.95 9.67
CA GLU A 65 10.83 -24.29 10.21
C GLU A 65 10.35 -23.25 11.22
N ASN A 66 11.25 -22.59 11.95
CA ASN A 66 10.91 -21.49 12.85
C ASN A 66 10.62 -20.17 12.12
N GLN A 67 11.14 -20.02 10.89
CA GLN A 67 10.94 -18.82 10.07
C GLN A 67 9.66 -18.91 9.22
N VAL A 68 9.20 -20.12 8.88
CA VAL A 68 8.01 -20.35 8.04
C VAL A 68 6.77 -19.65 8.61
N PRO A 69 6.35 -19.87 9.87
CA PRO A 69 5.14 -19.23 10.40
C PRO A 69 5.21 -17.71 10.35
N ILE A 70 6.39 -17.15 10.62
CA ILE A 70 6.58 -15.71 10.57
C ILE A 70 6.37 -15.23 9.12
N ILE A 71 6.94 -15.90 8.12
CA ILE A 71 6.85 -15.53 6.69
C ILE A 71 5.41 -15.64 6.21
N GLU A 72 4.69 -16.69 6.62
CA GLU A 72 3.28 -16.87 6.31
C GLU A 72 2.42 -15.74 6.90
N ASP A 73 2.63 -15.41 8.18
CA ASP A 73 1.99 -14.27 8.84
C ASP A 73 2.25 -12.96 8.10
N ALA A 74 3.51 -12.69 7.75
CA ALA A 74 3.87 -11.49 7.02
C ALA A 74 3.16 -11.42 5.66
N THR A 75 3.09 -12.55 4.95
CA THR A 75 2.38 -12.66 3.67
C THR A 75 0.91 -12.32 3.86
N ASP A 76 0.24 -12.95 4.83
CA ASP A 76 -1.18 -12.75 5.09
C ASP A 76 -1.52 -11.32 5.45
N ASN A 77 -0.67 -10.71 6.26
CA ASN A 77 -0.88 -9.34 6.68
C ASN A 77 -0.77 -8.37 5.52
N ILE A 78 0.17 -8.57 4.58
CA ILE A 78 0.25 -7.76 3.36
C ILE A 78 -0.99 -7.95 2.49
N PHE A 79 -1.39 -9.20 2.22
CA PHE A 79 -2.58 -9.46 1.40
C PHE A 79 -3.83 -8.82 1.99
N ARG A 80 -4.00 -8.90 3.32
CA ARG A 80 -5.10 -8.25 4.05
C ARG A 80 -5.03 -6.73 3.97
N GLN A 81 -3.87 -6.14 4.28
CA GLN A 81 -3.68 -4.68 4.28
C GLN A 81 -3.90 -4.06 2.90
N GLN A 82 -3.49 -4.76 1.83
CA GLN A 82 -3.63 -4.27 0.46
C GLN A 82 -4.97 -4.63 -0.19
N GLY A 83 -5.87 -5.31 0.53
CA GLY A 83 -7.16 -5.74 0.00
C GLY A 83 -7.03 -6.72 -1.18
N TRP A 84 -5.96 -7.50 -1.22
CA TRP A 84 -5.73 -8.52 -2.26
C TRP A 84 -6.52 -9.78 -1.90
N ASN A 85 -7.79 -9.79 -2.26
CA ASN A 85 -8.76 -10.80 -1.84
C ASN A 85 -9.46 -11.55 -3.00
N SER A 86 -9.11 -11.27 -4.26
CA SER A 86 -9.66 -11.99 -5.42
C SER A 86 -9.30 -13.48 -5.40
N PRO A 87 -10.02 -14.36 -6.12
CA PRO A 87 -9.63 -15.76 -6.27
C PRO A 87 -8.18 -15.94 -6.75
N GLU A 88 -7.73 -15.09 -7.67
CA GLU A 88 -6.37 -15.05 -8.20
C GLU A 88 -5.35 -14.63 -7.11
N ASP A 89 -5.71 -13.68 -6.24
CA ASP A 89 -4.90 -13.31 -5.08
C ASP A 89 -4.78 -14.48 -4.09
N GLN A 90 -5.89 -15.16 -3.78
CA GLN A 90 -5.90 -16.27 -2.84
C GLN A 90 -5.03 -17.43 -3.32
N TRP A 91 -5.10 -17.76 -4.61
CA TRP A 91 -4.22 -18.74 -5.21
C TRP A 91 -2.76 -18.31 -5.15
N ALA A 92 -2.43 -17.07 -5.55
CA ALA A 92 -1.05 -16.57 -5.49
C ALA A 92 -0.49 -16.62 -4.06
N ARG A 93 -1.31 -16.27 -3.06
CA ARG A 93 -0.98 -16.38 -1.63
C ARG A 93 -0.69 -17.82 -1.21
N GLN A 94 -1.49 -18.77 -1.67
CA GLN A 94 -1.27 -20.19 -1.37
C GLN A 94 0.04 -20.69 -1.96
N VAL A 95 0.33 -20.37 -3.23
CA VAL A 95 1.61 -20.73 -3.89
C VAL A 95 2.79 -20.14 -3.14
N MET A 96 2.69 -18.90 -2.64
CA MET A 96 3.73 -18.30 -1.80
C MET A 96 4.01 -19.12 -0.54
N ARG A 97 2.97 -19.55 0.17
CA ARG A 97 3.10 -20.33 1.41
C ARG A 97 3.78 -21.66 1.13
N GLU A 98 3.28 -22.41 0.14
CA GLU A 98 3.83 -23.71 -0.27
C GLU A 98 5.31 -23.59 -0.62
N VAL A 99 5.66 -22.62 -1.48
CA VAL A 99 7.06 -22.38 -1.85
C VAL A 99 7.90 -21.92 -0.65
N SER A 100 7.34 -21.11 0.26
CA SER A 100 8.06 -20.61 1.44
C SER A 100 8.30 -21.67 2.51
N SER A 101 7.48 -22.72 2.55
CA SER A 101 7.65 -23.83 3.49
C SER A 101 8.94 -24.62 3.25
N ILE A 102 9.42 -24.65 2.01
CA ILE A 102 10.68 -25.27 1.65
C ILE A 102 11.83 -24.30 1.93
N PRO A 103 12.89 -24.70 2.65
CA PRO A 103 13.98 -23.81 3.00
C PRO A 103 14.63 -23.19 1.77
N PRO A 104 15.13 -21.96 1.90
CA PRO A 104 15.62 -21.18 0.81
C PRO A 104 16.57 -22.02 -0.02
N TRP A 105 17.64 -22.60 0.52
CA TRP A 105 18.71 -23.38 -0.14
C TRP A 105 18.29 -24.65 -0.90
N LYS A 106 17.01 -25.02 -0.96
CA LYS A 106 16.51 -26.15 -1.77
C LYS A 106 15.79 -25.67 -3.05
N ALA A 107 16.54 -25.07 -3.97
CA ALA A 107 15.95 -24.28 -5.08
C ALA A 107 15.16 -25.17 -6.03
N ALA A 108 15.69 -26.36 -6.32
CA ALA A 108 15.05 -27.30 -7.23
C ALA A 108 13.67 -27.74 -6.71
N GLU A 109 13.55 -27.96 -5.40
CA GLU A 109 12.30 -28.37 -4.75
C GLU A 109 11.28 -27.21 -4.72
N ARG A 110 11.70 -26.01 -4.30
CA ARG A 110 10.87 -24.79 -4.32
C ARG A 110 10.30 -24.51 -5.70
N GLN A 111 11.17 -24.64 -6.68
CA GLN A 111 10.87 -24.49 -8.08
C GLN A 111 9.88 -25.55 -8.58
N ASP A 112 10.04 -26.80 -8.17
CA ASP A 112 9.13 -27.87 -8.58
C ASP A 112 7.73 -27.62 -8.03
N VAL A 113 7.60 -27.27 -6.75
CA VAL A 113 6.34 -26.84 -6.13
C VAL A 113 5.69 -25.69 -6.90
N PHE A 114 6.46 -24.65 -7.22
CA PHE A 114 5.98 -23.54 -8.04
C PHE A 114 5.45 -24.04 -9.39
N MET A 115 6.23 -24.82 -10.13
CA MET A 115 5.82 -25.31 -11.46
C MET A 115 4.61 -26.24 -11.41
N ASN A 116 4.50 -27.08 -10.38
CA ASN A 116 3.34 -27.95 -10.16
C ASN A 116 2.08 -27.10 -9.92
N ALA A 117 2.18 -26.03 -9.11
CA ALA A 117 1.06 -25.13 -8.88
C ALA A 117 0.62 -24.40 -10.16
N MET A 118 1.56 -23.91 -10.99
CA MET A 118 1.24 -23.29 -12.28
C MET A 118 0.60 -24.29 -13.25
N GLN A 119 1.14 -25.50 -13.31
CA GLN A 119 0.62 -26.58 -14.13
C GLN A 119 -0.83 -26.91 -13.74
N ALA A 120 -1.11 -27.06 -12.45
CA ALA A 120 -2.45 -27.33 -11.95
C ALA A 120 -3.42 -26.16 -12.24
N ARG A 121 -3.01 -24.91 -11.94
CA ARG A 121 -3.86 -23.71 -12.09
C ARG A 121 -4.31 -23.48 -13.52
N TRP A 122 -3.43 -23.69 -14.50
CA TRP A 122 -3.72 -23.47 -15.92
C TRP A 122 -3.91 -24.76 -16.69
N ASN A 123 -4.02 -25.90 -16.01
CA ASN A 123 -4.12 -27.22 -16.64
C ASN A 123 -3.07 -27.42 -17.76
N LEU A 124 -1.81 -27.06 -17.52
CA LEU A 124 -0.76 -27.13 -18.54
C LEU A 124 -0.42 -28.59 -18.86
N SER A 125 -0.22 -28.88 -20.14
CA SER A 125 0.44 -30.11 -20.58
C SER A 125 1.88 -30.17 -20.08
N HIS A 126 2.47 -31.38 -20.11
CA HIS A 126 3.88 -31.57 -19.74
C HIS A 126 4.82 -30.71 -20.61
N ASP A 127 4.55 -30.62 -21.91
CA ASP A 127 5.34 -29.81 -22.85
C ASP A 127 5.22 -28.32 -22.56
N GLN A 128 4.00 -27.80 -22.33
CA GLN A 128 3.80 -26.40 -21.93
C GLN A 128 4.51 -26.09 -20.60
N ARG A 129 4.44 -26.98 -19.61
CA ARG A 129 5.17 -26.83 -18.35
C ARG A 129 6.68 -26.77 -18.60
N ASN A 130 7.23 -27.65 -19.43
CA ASN A 130 8.67 -27.68 -19.74
C ASN A 130 9.10 -26.42 -20.49
N GLN A 131 8.28 -25.92 -21.41
CA GLN A 131 8.50 -24.64 -22.10
C GLN A 131 8.51 -23.47 -21.12
N LEU A 132 7.50 -23.38 -20.24
CA LEU A 132 7.42 -22.35 -19.19
C LEU A 132 8.63 -22.41 -18.26
N ASN A 133 8.99 -23.62 -17.81
CA ASN A 133 10.14 -23.91 -16.95
C ASN A 133 11.44 -23.40 -17.57
N GLY A 134 11.68 -23.70 -18.85
CA GLY A 134 12.87 -23.25 -19.59
C GLY A 134 12.88 -21.75 -19.85
N ALA A 135 11.75 -21.14 -20.18
CA ALA A 135 11.62 -19.70 -20.37
C ALA A 135 11.89 -18.94 -19.07
N LEU A 136 11.25 -19.34 -17.96
CA LEU A 136 11.50 -18.77 -16.64
C LEU A 136 12.96 -18.90 -16.24
N GLN A 137 13.58 -20.08 -16.43
CA GLN A 137 15.00 -20.26 -16.13
C GLN A 137 15.89 -19.26 -16.88
N ARG A 138 15.74 -19.17 -18.21
CA ARG A 138 16.56 -18.28 -19.03
C ARG A 138 16.41 -16.82 -18.60
N GLU A 139 15.17 -16.33 -18.52
CA GLU A 139 14.92 -14.93 -18.16
C GLU A 139 15.38 -14.61 -16.74
N THR A 140 15.23 -15.56 -15.80
CA THR A 140 15.77 -15.41 -14.45
C THR A 140 17.28 -15.29 -14.42
N MET A 141 17.98 -16.16 -15.14
CA MET A 141 19.44 -16.10 -15.23
C MET A 141 19.89 -14.73 -15.76
N MET A 142 19.25 -14.24 -16.83
CA MET A 142 19.55 -12.93 -17.43
C MET A 142 19.33 -11.80 -16.42
N LEU A 143 18.17 -11.77 -15.76
CA LEU A 143 17.83 -10.72 -14.79
C LEU A 143 18.82 -10.70 -13.62
N THR A 144 19.13 -11.84 -13.04
CA THR A 144 20.06 -11.89 -11.91
C THR A 144 21.47 -11.50 -12.33
N PHE A 145 22.00 -11.99 -13.46
CA PHE A 145 23.33 -11.56 -13.89
C PHE A 145 23.40 -10.06 -14.17
N LYS A 146 22.35 -9.49 -14.77
CA LYS A 146 22.25 -8.05 -15.05
C LYS A 146 22.33 -7.22 -13.76
N HIS A 147 21.63 -7.64 -12.70
CA HIS A 147 21.49 -6.89 -11.45
C HIS A 147 22.35 -7.42 -10.30
N PHE A 148 23.20 -8.40 -10.55
CA PHE A 148 23.93 -9.16 -9.53
C PHE A 148 24.71 -8.24 -8.58
N LYS A 149 25.45 -7.28 -9.16
CA LYS A 149 26.33 -6.37 -8.44
C LYS A 149 25.57 -5.45 -7.49
N ASP A 150 24.32 -5.12 -7.81
CA ASP A 150 23.47 -4.25 -6.99
C ASP A 150 22.68 -5.03 -5.94
N VAL A 151 22.26 -6.26 -6.28
CA VAL A 151 21.46 -7.13 -5.41
C VAL A 151 22.30 -7.76 -4.30
N MET A 152 23.50 -8.22 -4.61
CA MET A 152 24.32 -8.98 -3.65
C MET A 152 24.64 -8.17 -2.37
N PRO A 153 25.10 -6.92 -2.44
CA PRO A 153 25.37 -6.13 -1.22
C PRO A 153 24.12 -5.92 -0.36
N VAL A 154 22.95 -5.73 -0.99
CA VAL A 154 21.68 -5.59 -0.26
C VAL A 154 21.32 -6.89 0.46
N ALA A 155 21.49 -8.03 -0.20
CA ALA A 155 21.22 -9.33 0.39
C ALA A 155 22.15 -9.61 1.59
N MET A 156 23.44 -9.29 1.46
CA MET A 156 24.42 -9.43 2.56
C MET A 156 24.10 -8.51 3.75
N ASP A 157 23.71 -7.26 3.49
CA ASP A 157 23.38 -6.29 4.54
C ASP A 157 22.12 -6.70 5.33
N ALA A 158 21.07 -7.13 4.62
CA ALA A 158 19.85 -7.64 5.24
C ALA A 158 20.11 -8.91 6.06
N LEU A 159 20.97 -9.81 5.56
CA LEU A 159 21.42 -11.00 6.27
C LEU A 159 22.11 -10.66 7.58
N ARG A 160 23.13 -9.80 7.51
CA ARG A 160 23.95 -9.39 8.65
C ARG A 160 23.09 -8.71 9.72
N THR A 161 22.19 -7.82 9.30
CA THR A 161 21.25 -7.14 10.19
C THR A 161 20.37 -8.15 10.94
N ARG A 162 19.83 -9.15 10.23
CA ARG A 162 19.01 -10.22 10.84
C ARG A 162 19.80 -11.15 11.75
N ALA A 163 20.98 -11.59 11.30
CA ALA A 163 21.87 -12.42 12.10
C ALA A 163 22.24 -11.72 13.42
N ASN A 164 22.34 -10.40 13.42
CA ASN A 164 22.60 -9.60 14.62
C ASN A 164 21.35 -9.33 15.48
N GLY A 165 20.18 -9.86 15.11
CA GLY A 165 18.92 -9.60 15.82
C GLY A 165 18.48 -8.15 15.75
N GLN A 166 18.98 -7.39 14.78
CA GLN A 166 18.67 -5.97 14.63
C GLN A 166 17.46 -5.78 13.69
N PRO A 167 16.53 -4.87 14.03
CA PRO A 167 15.46 -4.48 13.11
C PRO A 167 16.04 -3.71 11.93
N PHE A 168 15.37 -3.75 10.80
CA PHE A 168 15.73 -2.90 9.66
C PHE A 168 15.40 -1.43 9.96
N THR A 169 16.26 -0.52 9.51
CA THR A 169 15.98 0.92 9.62
C THR A 169 15.35 1.47 8.34
N PRO A 170 14.58 2.59 8.41
CA PRO A 170 14.06 3.24 7.21
C PRO A 170 15.15 3.62 6.19
N GLU A 171 16.33 4.03 6.66
CA GLU A 171 17.47 4.41 5.81
C GLU A 171 18.05 3.20 5.08
N GLN A 172 18.19 2.05 5.76
CA GLN A 172 18.60 0.80 5.12
C GLN A 172 17.62 0.44 4.00
N VAL A 173 16.31 0.44 4.31
CA VAL A 173 15.28 0.06 3.32
C VAL A 173 15.18 1.08 2.19
N GLN A 174 15.41 2.37 2.43
CA GLN A 174 15.51 3.40 1.40
C GLN A 174 16.65 3.10 0.42
N GLN A 175 17.84 2.78 0.95
CA GLN A 175 18.99 2.43 0.11
C GLN A 175 18.73 1.16 -0.70
N TRP A 176 18.18 0.12 -0.06
CA TRP A 176 17.87 -1.15 -0.71
C TRP A 176 16.83 -0.98 -1.82
N SER A 177 15.73 -0.27 -1.53
CA SER A 177 14.66 -0.01 -2.51
C SER A 177 15.13 0.83 -3.69
N THR A 178 16.05 1.78 -3.47
CA THR A 178 16.69 2.54 -4.54
C THR A 178 17.52 1.64 -5.44
N LYS A 179 18.41 0.83 -4.86
CA LYS A 179 19.29 -0.09 -5.61
C LYS A 179 18.52 -1.17 -6.38
N LEU A 180 17.42 -1.67 -5.81
CA LEU A 180 16.68 -2.80 -6.37
C LEU A 180 15.58 -2.41 -7.34
N ARG A 181 15.29 -1.10 -7.48
CA ARG A 181 14.25 -0.60 -8.38
C ARG A 181 14.44 -1.06 -9.84
N PRO A 182 15.64 -0.95 -10.45
CA PRO A 182 15.84 -1.39 -11.83
C PRO A 182 15.53 -2.88 -12.04
N MET A 183 15.89 -3.74 -11.08
CA MET A 183 15.59 -5.16 -11.14
C MET A 183 14.08 -5.44 -11.07
N ILE A 184 13.35 -4.67 -10.26
CA ILE A 184 11.89 -4.79 -10.13
C ILE A 184 11.21 -4.42 -11.46
N ASP A 185 11.63 -3.33 -12.08
CA ASP A 185 11.06 -2.87 -13.36
C ASP A 185 11.36 -3.86 -14.51
N ASP A 186 12.59 -4.36 -14.60
CA ASP A 186 12.97 -5.40 -15.58
C ASP A 186 12.26 -6.76 -15.32
N GLY A 187 11.93 -7.05 -14.06
CA GLY A 187 11.19 -8.23 -13.67
C GLY A 187 9.78 -8.27 -14.30
N MET A 188 9.08 -7.14 -14.37
CA MET A 188 7.77 -7.09 -15.03
C MET A 188 7.85 -7.35 -16.52
N GLN A 189 8.85 -6.78 -17.18
CA GLN A 189 9.08 -7.03 -18.61
C GLN A 189 9.38 -8.52 -18.86
N THR A 190 10.10 -9.16 -17.94
CA THR A 190 10.35 -10.60 -17.96
C THR A 190 9.05 -11.41 -17.93
N VAL A 191 8.13 -11.08 -17.01
CA VAL A 191 6.82 -11.76 -16.94
C VAL A 191 6.05 -11.62 -18.23
N GLN A 192 6.02 -10.41 -18.81
CA GLN A 192 5.35 -10.15 -20.08
C GLN A 192 5.92 -11.01 -21.21
N ARG A 193 7.26 -11.10 -21.33
CA ARG A 193 7.91 -11.95 -22.34
C ARG A 193 7.60 -13.43 -22.17
N VAL A 194 7.71 -13.95 -20.95
CA VAL A 194 7.41 -15.37 -20.65
C VAL A 194 5.94 -15.69 -20.93
N THR A 195 5.04 -14.79 -20.54
CA THR A 195 3.60 -14.90 -20.81
C THR A 195 3.32 -14.97 -22.30
N GLN A 196 3.82 -14.00 -23.08
CA GLN A 196 3.61 -13.96 -24.53
C GLN A 196 4.14 -15.22 -25.24
N GLN A 197 5.22 -15.82 -24.71
CA GLN A 197 5.73 -17.08 -25.23
C GLN A 197 4.79 -18.24 -24.91
N LEU A 198 4.27 -18.30 -23.68
CA LEU A 198 3.37 -19.37 -23.23
C LEU A 198 2.00 -19.31 -23.93
N GLU A 199 1.41 -18.13 -24.11
CA GLU A 199 0.08 -17.94 -24.73
C GLU A 199 -0.02 -18.55 -26.14
N ARG A 200 1.10 -18.59 -26.88
CA ARG A 200 1.18 -19.16 -28.23
C ARG A 200 0.86 -20.64 -28.28
N THR A 201 1.09 -21.37 -27.19
CA THR A 201 0.85 -22.81 -27.12
C THR A 201 -0.36 -23.17 -26.25
N MET A 202 -1.02 -22.18 -25.64
CA MET A 202 -2.20 -22.37 -24.80
C MET A 202 -3.50 -22.45 -25.60
N THR A 203 -4.49 -23.17 -25.06
CA THR A 203 -5.89 -23.11 -25.51
C THR A 203 -6.55 -21.80 -25.07
N GLU A 204 -7.74 -21.50 -25.59
CA GLU A 204 -8.44 -20.26 -25.26
C GLU A 204 -8.85 -20.20 -23.78
N GLU A 205 -9.31 -21.31 -23.21
CA GLU A 205 -9.66 -21.43 -21.80
C GLU A 205 -8.45 -21.20 -20.89
N GLN A 206 -7.30 -21.78 -21.28
CA GLN A 206 -6.03 -21.57 -20.59
C GLN A 206 -5.60 -20.09 -20.62
N ARG A 207 -5.67 -19.44 -21.79
CA ARG A 207 -5.34 -18.01 -21.93
C ARG A 207 -6.24 -17.13 -21.08
N LYS A 208 -7.55 -17.43 -21.03
CA LYS A 208 -8.50 -16.69 -20.18
C LYS A 208 -8.10 -16.74 -18.70
N LEU A 209 -7.72 -17.91 -18.19
CA LEU A 209 -7.23 -18.06 -16.81
C LEU A 209 -5.92 -17.30 -16.57
N LEU A 210 -4.95 -17.45 -17.48
CA LEU A 210 -3.68 -16.75 -17.42
C LEU A 210 -3.87 -15.22 -17.41
N GLN A 211 -4.75 -14.69 -18.26
CA GLN A 211 -5.05 -13.26 -18.33
C GLN A 211 -5.68 -12.73 -17.04
N ALA A 212 -6.58 -13.48 -16.41
CA ALA A 212 -7.14 -13.12 -15.11
C ALA A 212 -6.04 -13.05 -14.03
N ASP A 213 -5.20 -14.09 -13.94
CA ASP A 213 -4.08 -14.14 -12.99
C ASP A 213 -3.07 -13.00 -13.23
N LEU A 214 -2.82 -12.65 -14.50
CA LEU A 214 -1.93 -11.53 -14.89
C LEU A 214 -2.51 -10.16 -14.59
N ALA A 215 -3.82 -9.97 -14.74
CA ALA A 215 -4.49 -8.73 -14.35
C ALA A 215 -4.35 -8.51 -12.84
N ALA A 216 -4.63 -9.54 -12.04
CA ALA A 216 -4.46 -9.50 -10.59
C ALA A 216 -2.99 -9.27 -10.21
N PHE A 217 -2.05 -9.97 -10.86
CA PHE A 217 -0.61 -9.76 -10.65
C PHE A 217 -0.16 -8.34 -10.98
N THR A 218 -0.63 -7.77 -12.10
CA THR A 218 -0.32 -6.39 -12.50
C THR A 218 -0.82 -5.39 -11.48
N LYS A 219 -2.05 -5.57 -10.96
CA LYS A 219 -2.57 -4.76 -9.85
C LYS A 219 -1.66 -4.83 -8.62
N ARG A 220 -1.30 -6.05 -8.17
CA ARG A 220 -0.39 -6.24 -7.02
C ARG A 220 0.96 -5.57 -7.25
N HIS A 221 1.49 -5.64 -8.47
CA HIS A 221 2.73 -4.97 -8.84
C HIS A 221 2.63 -3.45 -8.77
N THR A 222 1.55 -2.85 -9.29
CA THR A 222 1.31 -1.42 -9.20
C THR A 222 1.21 -0.95 -7.75
N ASP A 223 0.51 -1.70 -6.90
CA ASP A 223 0.43 -1.41 -5.46
C ASP A 223 1.83 -1.50 -4.80
N MET A 224 2.63 -2.51 -5.18
CA MET A 224 4.02 -2.63 -4.75
C MET A 224 4.91 -1.46 -5.21
N GLN A 225 4.74 -0.96 -6.43
CA GLN A 225 5.52 0.18 -6.92
C GLN A 225 5.26 1.45 -6.09
N LYS A 226 4.03 1.66 -5.61
CA LYS A 226 3.70 2.75 -4.69
C LYS A 226 4.44 2.60 -3.36
N LEU A 227 4.48 1.38 -2.82
CA LEU A 227 5.23 1.07 -1.59
C LEU A 227 6.73 1.29 -1.79
N VAL A 228 7.31 0.82 -2.90
CA VAL A 228 8.73 1.06 -3.22
C VAL A 228 9.04 2.55 -3.29
N GLN A 229 8.17 3.36 -3.92
CA GLN A 229 8.33 4.81 -3.96
C GLN A 229 8.28 5.44 -2.57
N LYS A 230 7.34 5.00 -1.72
CA LYS A 230 7.28 5.39 -0.31
C LYS A 230 8.60 5.07 0.41
N TRP A 231 9.14 3.87 0.21
CA TRP A 231 10.40 3.45 0.85
C TRP A 231 11.62 4.23 0.35
N GLN A 232 11.68 4.54 -0.95
CA GLN A 232 12.72 5.41 -1.53
C GLN A 232 12.69 6.83 -0.96
N SER A 233 11.58 7.27 -0.37
CA SER A 233 11.46 8.53 0.36
C SER A 233 11.78 8.44 1.86
N GLY A 234 12.24 7.27 2.35
CA GLY A 234 12.56 7.06 3.76
C GLY A 234 11.34 6.82 4.66
N GLN A 235 10.16 6.60 4.07
CA GLN A 235 8.90 6.42 4.81
C GLN A 235 8.58 4.94 5.06
N TRP A 236 9.59 4.07 5.13
CA TRP A 236 9.37 2.66 5.45
C TRP A 236 8.99 2.46 6.92
N GLN A 237 8.14 1.47 7.16
CA GLN A 237 7.79 0.97 8.49
C GLN A 237 7.66 -0.56 8.43
N PRO A 238 7.88 -1.30 9.53
CA PRO A 238 7.85 -2.77 9.52
C PRO A 238 6.50 -3.36 9.06
N THR A 239 5.40 -2.66 9.29
CA THR A 239 4.06 -3.08 8.86
C THR A 239 3.89 -3.09 7.34
N ASP A 240 4.65 -2.29 6.58
CA ASP A 240 4.62 -2.30 5.12
C ASP A 240 5.06 -3.66 4.54
N TRP A 241 5.82 -4.44 5.33
CA TRP A 241 6.26 -5.80 5.00
C TRP A 241 5.53 -6.87 5.84
N GLY A 242 4.48 -6.49 6.57
CA GLY A 242 3.75 -7.41 7.43
C GLY A 242 4.56 -7.93 8.63
N LEU A 243 5.59 -7.22 9.07
CA LEU A 243 6.53 -7.70 10.10
C LEU A 243 6.07 -7.43 11.54
N GLN A 244 4.81 -7.07 11.78
CA GLN A 244 4.31 -6.79 13.14
C GLN A 244 4.44 -7.96 14.13
N ASN A 245 4.48 -9.20 13.64
CA ASN A 245 4.69 -10.40 14.47
C ASN A 245 6.14 -10.89 14.45
N ASP A 246 7.07 -10.14 13.86
CA ASP A 246 8.47 -10.52 13.79
C ASP A 246 9.18 -10.23 15.12
N PRO A 247 9.78 -11.21 15.80
CA PRO A 247 10.46 -10.98 17.07
C PRO A 247 11.61 -9.97 16.96
N VAL A 248 12.29 -9.90 15.80
CA VAL A 248 13.38 -8.92 15.58
C VAL A 248 12.84 -7.49 15.47
N HIS A 249 11.60 -7.31 14.98
CA HIS A 249 10.99 -5.99 14.84
C HIS A 249 10.06 -5.62 16.01
N ALA A 250 9.77 -6.54 16.93
CA ALA A 250 8.90 -6.30 18.07
C ALA A 250 9.27 -5.04 18.89
N PRO A 251 10.56 -4.76 19.20
CA PRO A 251 10.91 -3.54 19.93
C PRO A 251 10.57 -2.25 19.17
N VAL A 252 10.79 -2.24 17.84
CA VAL A 252 10.47 -1.09 16.99
C VAL A 252 8.97 -0.92 16.83
N MET A 253 8.22 -2.02 16.74
CA MET A 253 6.76 -1.98 16.70
C MET A 253 6.14 -1.34 17.94
N GLN A 254 6.69 -1.59 19.12
CA GLN A 254 6.27 -0.93 20.36
C GLN A 254 6.50 0.59 20.31
N GLN A 255 7.63 1.03 19.75
CA GLN A 255 7.92 2.45 19.57
C GLN A 255 6.94 3.13 18.61
N TYR A 256 6.57 2.47 17.50
CA TYR A 256 5.55 2.99 16.59
C TYR A 256 4.19 3.11 17.26
N ALA A 257 3.77 2.07 18.00
CA ALA A 257 2.51 2.10 18.74
C ALA A 257 2.47 3.24 19.77
N GLN A 258 3.59 3.48 20.48
CA GLN A 258 3.72 4.60 21.43
C GLN A 258 3.60 5.96 20.72
N ARG A 259 4.34 6.17 19.62
CA ARG A 259 4.27 7.43 18.85
C ARG A 259 2.88 7.68 18.27
N ASP A 260 2.20 6.65 17.79
CA ASP A 260 0.84 6.76 17.29
C ASP A 260 -0.15 7.10 18.42
N ALA A 261 0.00 6.48 19.59
CA ALA A 261 -0.79 6.82 20.77
C ALA A 261 -0.56 8.26 21.24
N GLU A 262 0.69 8.73 21.27
CA GLU A 262 1.04 10.12 21.58
C GLU A 262 0.44 11.09 20.56
N ARG A 263 0.55 10.80 19.27
CA ARG A 263 -0.05 11.61 18.21
C ARG A 263 -1.57 11.69 18.36
N ASN A 264 -2.23 10.56 18.62
CA ASN A 264 -3.67 10.53 18.82
C ASN A 264 -4.08 11.33 20.06
N ALA A 265 -3.36 11.18 21.18
CA ALA A 265 -3.60 11.96 22.39
C ALA A 265 -3.41 13.47 22.16
N LEU A 266 -2.43 13.89 21.35
CA LEU A 266 -2.26 15.29 20.96
C LEU A 266 -3.44 15.81 20.13
N VAL A 267 -3.93 15.02 19.17
CA VAL A 267 -5.11 15.36 18.37
C VAL A 267 -6.36 15.47 19.26
N GLU A 268 -6.57 14.53 20.17
CA GLU A 268 -7.68 14.54 21.13
C GLU A 268 -7.62 15.77 22.05
N ARG A 269 -6.45 16.11 22.60
CA ARG A 269 -6.26 17.34 23.40
C ARG A 269 -6.53 18.59 22.57
N ALA A 270 -6.07 18.63 21.32
CA ALA A 270 -6.32 19.75 20.42
C ALA A 270 -7.82 19.88 20.10
N GLN A 271 -8.53 18.75 19.98
CA GLN A 271 -9.98 18.73 19.79
C GLN A 271 -10.75 19.14 21.05
N ALA A 272 -10.34 18.67 22.23
CA ALA A 272 -10.96 19.03 23.50
C ALA A 272 -10.79 20.52 23.84
N ASN A 273 -9.66 21.11 23.46
CA ASN A 273 -9.39 22.54 23.62
C ASN A 273 -9.92 23.40 22.47
N ARG A 274 -10.49 22.79 21.42
CA ARG A 274 -11.11 23.56 20.35
C ARG A 274 -12.38 24.21 20.93
N PRO A 275 -12.49 25.55 20.93
CA PRO A 275 -13.71 26.19 21.39
C PRO A 275 -14.89 25.58 20.61
N PRO A 276 -16.04 25.30 21.28
CA PRO A 276 -17.22 24.78 20.61
C PRO A 276 -17.47 25.66 19.41
N ILE A 277 -17.39 25.06 18.22
CA ILE A 277 -17.39 25.84 17.00
C ILE A 277 -18.81 26.37 16.88
N ASP A 278 -18.95 27.69 16.91
CA ASP A 278 -20.23 28.36 16.79
C ASP A 278 -20.77 28.09 15.38
N ASP A 279 -21.76 27.18 15.29
CA ASP A 279 -22.27 26.61 14.04
C ASP A 279 -22.78 27.67 13.04
N ALA A 280 -23.04 28.88 13.53
CA ALA A 280 -23.47 30.02 12.73
C ALA A 280 -22.39 30.60 11.79
N ARG A 281 -21.09 30.40 12.06
CA ARG A 281 -19.99 31.00 11.25
C ARG A 281 -19.48 30.13 10.09
N PHE A 282 -19.95 28.89 9.96
CA PHE A 282 -19.41 27.94 8.98
C PHE A 282 -19.78 28.22 7.51
N ALA A 283 -20.70 29.13 7.26
CA ALA A 283 -21.27 29.26 5.93
C ALA A 283 -20.46 30.13 4.94
N SER A 284 -19.39 30.80 5.38
CA SER A 284 -18.64 31.74 4.53
C SER A 284 -17.37 31.17 3.86
N ASP A 285 -16.82 30.05 4.34
CA ASP A 285 -15.63 29.41 3.77
C ASP A 285 -15.96 28.04 3.15
N GLU A 286 -15.78 27.92 1.83
CA GLU A 286 -16.01 26.68 1.08
C GLU A 286 -15.17 25.50 1.58
N SER A 287 -14.01 25.77 2.21
CA SER A 287 -13.15 24.75 2.81
C SER A 287 -13.79 24.08 4.04
N GLU A 288 -14.70 24.78 4.72
CA GLU A 288 -15.43 24.24 5.87
C GLU A 288 -16.49 23.22 5.44
N TRP A 289 -17.02 23.33 4.22
CA TRP A 289 -17.99 22.38 3.68
C TRP A 289 -17.33 21.00 3.47
N ASP A 290 -16.10 20.96 2.95
CA ASP A 290 -15.34 19.71 2.85
C ASP A 290 -15.08 19.09 4.22
N LYS A 291 -14.69 19.92 5.20
CA LYS A 291 -14.42 19.48 6.57
C LYS A 291 -15.69 18.88 7.18
N TYR A 292 -16.84 19.52 6.99
CA TYR A 292 -18.12 19.02 7.44
C TYR A 292 -18.45 17.65 6.83
N VAL A 293 -18.36 17.50 5.50
CA VAL A 293 -18.68 16.23 4.84
C VAL A 293 -17.73 15.10 5.24
N LYS A 294 -16.43 15.39 5.36
CA LYS A 294 -15.45 14.41 5.86
C LYS A 294 -15.70 14.02 7.32
N ALA A 295 -16.06 14.98 8.17
CA ALA A 295 -16.44 14.71 9.56
C ALA A 295 -17.74 13.91 9.65
N PHE A 296 -18.72 14.22 8.82
CA PHE A 296 -19.97 13.48 8.70
C PHE A 296 -19.72 12.01 8.34
N CYS A 297 -18.97 11.75 7.25
CA CYS A 297 -18.67 10.39 6.83
C CYS A 297 -17.85 9.61 7.87
N ARG A 298 -16.95 10.29 8.59
CA ARG A 298 -16.19 9.67 9.68
C ARG A 298 -17.07 9.32 10.88
N LYS A 299 -17.95 10.23 11.28
CA LYS A 299 -18.83 10.07 12.46
C LYS A 299 -19.79 8.90 12.29
N TYR A 300 -20.36 8.75 11.10
CA TYR A 300 -21.37 7.72 10.81
C TYR A 300 -20.80 6.49 10.11
N GLU A 301 -19.48 6.36 10.03
CA GLU A 301 -18.79 5.23 9.40
C GLU A 301 -19.33 4.94 7.99
N CYS A 302 -19.38 5.97 7.14
CA CYS A 302 -19.87 5.83 5.77
C CYS A 302 -19.02 4.81 4.99
N ASP A 303 -19.69 3.92 4.27
CA ASP A 303 -19.04 3.01 3.33
C ASP A 303 -18.57 3.73 2.04
N GLU A 304 -17.86 3.03 1.16
CA GLU A 304 -17.31 3.62 -0.08
C GLU A 304 -18.40 4.20 -1.00
N ARG A 305 -19.58 3.58 -1.04
CA ARG A 305 -20.71 4.07 -1.84
C ARG A 305 -21.29 5.34 -1.24
N GLN A 306 -21.47 5.38 0.09
CA GLN A 306 -21.94 6.55 0.82
C GLN A 306 -20.94 7.71 0.73
N ILE A 307 -19.63 7.45 0.81
CA ILE A 307 -18.58 8.46 0.62
C ILE A 307 -18.67 9.06 -0.78
N THR A 308 -18.76 8.24 -1.83
CA THR A 308 -18.89 8.71 -3.21
C THR A 308 -20.13 9.59 -3.40
N GLN A 309 -21.26 9.19 -2.81
CA GLN A 309 -22.50 9.96 -2.86
C GLN A 309 -22.39 11.28 -2.08
N ALA A 310 -21.74 11.27 -0.91
CA ALA A 310 -21.50 12.45 -0.09
C ALA A 310 -20.61 13.47 -0.82
N GLU A 311 -19.56 13.03 -1.51
CA GLU A 311 -18.70 13.88 -2.34
C GLU A 311 -19.46 14.49 -3.53
N ALA A 312 -20.37 13.74 -4.15
CA ALA A 312 -21.22 14.26 -5.22
C ALA A 312 -22.19 15.34 -4.71
N ILE A 313 -22.79 15.13 -3.54
CA ILE A 313 -23.65 16.12 -2.86
C ILE A 313 -22.86 17.39 -2.55
N LEU A 314 -21.65 17.26 -1.99
CA LEU A 314 -20.75 18.37 -1.70
C LEU A 314 -20.41 19.17 -2.95
N LYS A 315 -20.00 18.49 -4.03
CA LYS A 315 -19.65 19.11 -5.30
C LYS A 315 -20.81 19.93 -5.88
N LYS A 316 -22.03 19.37 -5.84
CA LYS A 316 -23.24 20.08 -6.29
C LYS A 316 -23.50 21.32 -5.45
N ALA A 317 -23.48 21.19 -4.12
CA ALA A 317 -23.75 22.29 -3.20
C ALA A 317 -22.72 23.43 -3.38
N LYS A 318 -21.44 23.11 -3.52
CA LYS A 318 -20.38 24.09 -3.83
C LYS A 318 -20.62 24.82 -5.15
N SER A 319 -20.97 24.08 -6.20
CA SER A 319 -21.25 24.69 -7.49
C SER A 319 -22.42 25.68 -7.42
N GLU A 320 -23.49 25.35 -6.67
CA GLU A 320 -24.63 26.25 -6.45
C GLU A 320 -24.21 27.52 -5.69
N ALA A 321 -23.43 27.37 -4.62
CA ALA A 321 -22.92 28.49 -3.83
C ALA A 321 -22.01 29.43 -4.64
N ILE A 322 -21.08 28.87 -5.41
CA ILE A 322 -20.17 29.63 -6.29
C ILE A 322 -20.96 30.41 -7.33
N ASN A 323 -21.93 29.76 -7.99
CA ASN A 323 -22.76 30.42 -9.00
C ASN A 323 -23.55 31.59 -8.41
N TYR A 324 -24.14 31.41 -7.22
CA TYR A 324 -24.85 32.46 -6.52
C TYR A 324 -23.92 33.63 -6.14
N ARG A 325 -22.76 33.33 -5.54
CA ARG A 325 -21.77 34.34 -5.14
C ARG A 325 -21.28 35.14 -6.35
N ASN A 326 -20.99 34.48 -7.46
CA ASN A 326 -20.56 35.13 -8.69
C ASN A 326 -21.66 36.05 -9.26
N GLY A 327 -22.92 35.61 -9.25
CA GLY A 327 -24.06 36.41 -9.70
C GLY A 327 -24.35 37.65 -8.83
N ARG A 328 -23.95 37.62 -7.55
CA ARG A 328 -24.19 38.69 -6.57
C ARG A 328 -22.90 39.39 -6.12
N ARG A 329 -21.77 39.16 -6.80
CA ARG A 329 -20.43 39.60 -6.36
C ARG A 329 -20.38 41.09 -6.03
N GLY A 330 -20.93 41.95 -6.89
CA GLY A 330 -20.90 43.40 -6.68
C GLY A 330 -21.67 43.86 -5.43
N ASP A 331 -22.81 43.24 -5.15
CA ASP A 331 -23.63 43.56 -3.97
C ASP A 331 -22.95 43.09 -2.67
N ILE A 332 -22.37 41.88 -2.70
CA ILE A 332 -21.61 41.31 -1.58
C ILE A 332 -20.39 42.18 -1.29
N GLU A 333 -19.56 42.49 -2.28
CA GLU A 333 -18.38 43.34 -2.09
C GLU A 333 -18.74 44.73 -1.55
N LYS A 334 -19.85 45.30 -2.02
CA LYS A 334 -20.35 46.59 -1.51
C LYS A 334 -20.73 46.50 -0.03
N ALA A 335 -21.48 45.47 0.35
CA ALA A 335 -21.85 45.24 1.75
C ALA A 335 -20.61 44.95 2.63
N GLU A 336 -19.62 44.20 2.14
CA GLU A 336 -18.37 43.90 2.85
C GLU A 336 -17.60 45.19 3.15
N ARG A 337 -17.47 46.07 2.15
CA ARG A 337 -16.81 47.38 2.31
C ARG A 337 -17.56 48.28 3.30
N LEU A 338 -18.89 48.25 3.32
CA LEU A 338 -19.69 49.02 4.28
C LEU A 338 -19.49 48.51 5.71
N VAL A 339 -19.49 47.18 5.92
CA VAL A 339 -19.19 46.58 7.24
C VAL A 339 -17.78 46.93 7.71
N ALA A 340 -16.80 46.86 6.80
CA ALA A 340 -15.40 47.12 7.12
C ALA A 340 -15.12 48.60 7.45
N SER A 341 -15.76 49.53 6.72
CA SER A 341 -15.55 50.97 6.89
C SER A 341 -16.37 51.60 8.03
N ALA A 342 -17.47 50.98 8.45
CA ALA A 342 -18.31 51.50 9.51
C ALA A 342 -17.70 51.27 10.91
N ALA A 343 -17.78 52.31 11.77
CA ALA A 343 -17.30 52.25 13.15
C ALA A 343 -17.96 51.10 13.93
N ALA A 344 -17.18 50.43 14.79
CA ALA A 344 -17.67 49.34 15.61
C ALA A 344 -18.88 49.79 16.46
N GLY A 345 -19.95 49.00 16.45
CA GLY A 345 -21.18 49.29 17.19
C GLY A 345 -22.11 50.34 16.57
N SER A 346 -21.69 51.03 15.49
CA SER A 346 -22.55 52.01 14.81
C SER A 346 -23.78 51.37 14.17
N ALA A 347 -24.88 52.14 14.07
CA ALA A 347 -26.10 51.72 13.37
C ALA A 347 -25.80 51.31 11.92
N MET A 348 -24.97 52.10 11.22
CA MET A 348 -24.51 51.80 9.86
C MET A 348 -23.83 50.44 9.74
N ARG A 349 -23.00 50.05 10.72
CA ARG A 349 -22.36 48.72 10.72
C ARG A 349 -23.38 47.60 10.92
N LYS A 350 -24.38 47.81 11.79
CA LYS A 350 -25.45 46.83 12.02
C LYS A 350 -26.29 46.65 10.75
N ASP A 351 -26.68 47.73 10.09
CA ASP A 351 -27.47 47.68 8.86
C ASP A 351 -26.68 47.01 7.72
N ALA A 352 -25.39 47.34 7.57
CA ALA A 352 -24.52 46.71 6.59
C ALA A 352 -24.30 45.21 6.88
N GLN A 353 -24.20 44.82 8.16
CA GLN A 353 -24.11 43.42 8.56
C GLN A 353 -25.41 42.67 8.28
N ALA A 354 -26.57 43.25 8.59
CA ALA A 354 -27.87 42.66 8.29
C ALA A 354 -28.06 42.46 6.77
N GLU A 355 -27.61 43.42 5.96
CA GLU A 355 -27.62 43.29 4.50
C GLU A 355 -26.65 42.19 4.02
N MET A 356 -25.47 42.08 4.63
CA MET A 356 -24.53 40.99 4.36
C MET A 356 -25.17 39.63 4.64
N ASP A 357 -25.76 39.49 5.83
CA ASP A 357 -26.39 38.24 6.28
C ASP A 357 -27.55 37.86 5.35
N ARG A 358 -28.35 38.85 4.92
CA ARG A 358 -29.41 38.68 3.92
C ARG A 358 -28.87 38.23 2.57
N LEU A 359 -27.78 38.82 2.10
CA LEU A 359 -27.14 38.45 0.83
C LEU A 359 -26.57 37.05 0.86
N LEU A 360 -26.01 36.61 2.00
CA LEU A 360 -25.42 35.28 2.17
C LEU A 360 -26.44 34.20 2.54
N GLN A 361 -27.66 34.56 2.94
CA GLN A 361 -28.71 33.62 3.33
C GLN A 361 -28.96 32.47 2.31
N PRO A 362 -28.97 32.68 0.98
CA PRO A 362 -29.15 31.58 0.03
C PRO A 362 -27.98 30.59 -0.02
N ILE A 363 -26.76 31.03 0.30
CA ILE A 363 -25.60 30.14 0.45
C ILE A 363 -25.80 29.27 1.70
N ASN A 364 -26.24 29.86 2.81
CA ASN A 364 -26.57 29.12 4.05
C ASN A 364 -27.65 28.07 3.79
N GLN A 365 -28.72 28.43 3.06
CA GLN A 365 -29.77 27.49 2.66
C GLN A 365 -29.24 26.34 1.78
N THR A 366 -28.25 26.61 0.93
CA THR A 366 -27.58 25.57 0.13
C THR A 366 -26.81 24.59 1.00
N PHE A 367 -26.11 25.10 2.03
CA PHE A 367 -25.45 24.26 3.02
C PHE A 367 -26.45 23.41 3.83
N GLU A 368 -27.57 23.98 4.27
CA GLU A 368 -28.61 23.22 4.99
C GLU A 368 -29.25 22.13 4.13
N ARG A 369 -29.51 22.40 2.84
CA ARG A 369 -29.96 21.36 1.88
C ARG A 369 -28.91 20.26 1.69
N MET A 370 -27.63 20.62 1.69
CA MET A 370 -26.52 19.66 1.65
C MET A 370 -26.56 18.75 2.89
N LYS A 371 -26.67 19.30 4.10
CA LYS A 371 -26.80 18.53 5.35
C LYS A 371 -27.98 17.57 5.32
N ALA A 372 -29.15 18.05 4.91
CA ALA A 372 -30.35 17.21 4.79
C ALA A 372 -30.15 16.06 3.79
N SER A 373 -29.48 16.33 2.67
CA SER A 373 -29.17 15.30 1.67
C SER A 373 -28.19 14.27 2.21
N LEU A 374 -27.20 14.69 3.01
CA LEU A 374 -26.24 13.79 3.67
C LEU A 374 -26.92 12.90 4.71
N ASP A 375 -27.83 13.44 5.52
CA ASP A 375 -28.62 12.64 6.46
C ASP A 375 -29.40 11.53 5.72
N GLY A 376 -29.95 11.84 4.54
CA GLY A 376 -30.61 10.86 3.67
C GLY A 376 -29.73 9.69 3.22
N LEU A 377 -28.40 9.80 3.33
CA LEU A 377 -27.48 8.71 3.01
C LEU A 377 -27.36 7.66 4.13
N LEU A 378 -27.71 8.02 5.37
CA LEU A 378 -27.50 7.16 6.53
C LEU A 378 -28.52 6.01 6.56
N THR A 379 -28.04 4.80 6.81
CA THR A 379 -28.88 3.64 7.06
C THR A 379 -29.63 3.75 8.39
N THR A 380 -30.73 3.02 8.55
CA THR A 380 -31.45 2.93 9.83
C THR A 380 -30.53 2.46 10.97
N GLN A 381 -29.62 1.53 10.69
CA GLN A 381 -28.64 1.07 11.67
C GLN A 381 -27.70 2.19 12.12
N GLN A 382 -27.11 2.94 11.19
CA GLN A 382 -26.24 4.08 11.50
C GLN A 382 -27.00 5.16 12.30
N ARG A 383 -28.25 5.47 11.93
CA ARG A 383 -29.10 6.41 12.67
C ARG A 383 -29.38 5.96 14.10
N ASN A 384 -29.61 4.67 14.31
CA ASN A 384 -29.85 4.11 15.65
C ASN A 384 -28.58 4.07 16.50
N GLN A 385 -27.43 3.76 15.88
CA GLN A 385 -26.15 3.62 16.57
C GLN A 385 -25.55 4.97 16.98
N PHE A 386 -25.58 5.96 16.09
CA PHE A 386 -24.90 7.25 16.29
C PHE A 386 -25.85 8.40 16.63
N GLY A 387 -27.16 8.10 16.70
CA GLY A 387 -28.24 9.08 16.81
C GLY A 387 -28.57 9.73 15.47
N ALA A 388 -29.78 10.28 15.36
CA ALA A 388 -30.11 11.15 14.23
C ALA A 388 -29.19 12.38 14.24
N PRO A 389 -28.69 12.85 13.08
CA PRO A 389 -28.04 14.15 13.02
C PRO A 389 -29.00 15.18 13.63
N VAL A 390 -28.57 15.84 14.70
CA VAL A 390 -29.38 16.87 15.35
C VAL A 390 -29.68 17.91 14.28
N ALA A 391 -30.93 17.97 13.83
CA ALA A 391 -31.40 19.05 12.97
C ALA A 391 -31.29 20.31 13.80
N GLN A 392 -30.17 21.03 13.65
CA GLN A 392 -30.01 22.33 14.28
C GLN A 392 -30.99 23.25 13.60
N THR A 393 -32.19 23.34 14.15
CA THR A 393 -33.11 24.42 13.82
C THR A 393 -32.40 25.70 14.21
N SER A 394 -31.83 26.42 13.25
CA SER A 394 -31.32 27.75 13.50
C SER A 394 -32.42 28.56 14.19
N PRO A 395 -32.16 29.16 15.36
CA PRO A 395 -33.13 30.05 15.98
C PRO A 395 -33.49 31.14 14.96
N ARG A 396 -34.80 31.28 14.70
CA ARG A 396 -35.35 32.23 13.72
C ARG A 396 -35.08 33.68 14.10
#